data_AF-A0A1D5QP24-F1
#
_entry.id   AF-A0A1D5QP24-F1
#
_cell.length_a   1.000
_cell.length_b   1.000
_cell.length_c   1.000
_cell.angle_alpha   90.00
_cell.angle_beta   90.00
_cell.angle_gamma   90.00
#
_symmetry.space_group_name_H-M   'P 1'
#
loop_
_entity.id
_entity.type
_entity.pdbx_description
1 polymer ?
#
loop_
_entity_poly.entity_id
_entity_poly.type
_entity_poly.pdbx_seq_one_letter_code
_entity_poly.pdbx_strand_id
1 'polypeptide(L)'
;MLRFIQKFSQASSKMLKCSFPVGLRASRTDTLSLKMSLQQNFSPFPRPWLSSSFPVYMSKTQCYHTSPCSFKKEKQALPARSPSTISYITDSPKPALYVTLAGLIPFVAPPLVMLMTKTYIPILAFTQMAYGASFLSFLGGIRWGFALPEGSPAKPDYLNLASSIAPLFFSWFAFLISERLSEAIVTVIMGMGIALHHEFFVLPHYPNWFKALRVVVTLLATFSFITTFVVKSIFPEKGHKRPDQV
;
A
#
# COMPACT_ATOMS: atom_id res chain seq x y z
N MET A 1 12.32 43.63 2.18
CA MET A 1 11.88 42.30 1.70
C MET A 1 10.44 42.25 1.18
N LEU A 2 9.53 43.15 1.56
CA LEU A 2 8.13 43.14 1.09
C LEU A 2 7.90 43.58 -0.38
N ARG A 3 8.83 44.35 -0.99
CA ARG A 3 8.68 44.83 -2.38
C ARG A 3 9.02 43.78 -3.46
N PHE A 4 9.66 42.67 -3.09
CA PHE A 4 10.03 41.62 -4.04
C PHE A 4 8.87 40.65 -4.32
N ILE A 5 8.00 40.44 -3.34
CA ILE A 5 6.79 39.60 -3.46
C ILE A 5 5.73 40.29 -4.34
N GLN A 6 5.62 41.63 -4.26
CA GLN A 6 4.65 42.38 -5.06
C GLN A 6 4.98 42.39 -6.56
N LYS A 7 6.27 42.30 -6.94
CA LYS A 7 6.69 42.21 -8.34
C LYS A 7 6.36 40.86 -9.00
N PHE A 8 6.28 39.77 -8.25
CA PHE A 8 5.89 38.46 -8.80
C PHE A 8 4.37 38.32 -8.99
N SER A 9 3.56 39.04 -8.20
CA SER A 9 2.10 39.02 -8.31
C SER A 9 1.58 39.65 -9.63
N GLN A 10 2.31 40.63 -10.18
CA GLN A 10 1.87 41.36 -11.38
C GLN A 10 2.27 40.71 -12.72
N ALA A 11 3.06 39.63 -12.71
CA ALA A 11 3.58 39.00 -13.93
C ALA A 11 2.87 37.71 -14.36
N SER A 12 1.88 37.20 -13.61
CA SER A 12 1.30 35.87 -13.83
C SER A 12 -0.21 35.89 -14.17
N SER A 13 -0.65 36.79 -15.07
CA SER A 13 -2.04 36.78 -15.57
C SER A 13 -2.17 36.48 -17.07
N LYS A 14 -1.08 36.13 -17.75
CA LYS A 14 -1.08 35.82 -19.19
C LYS A 14 -0.46 34.45 -19.49
N MET A 15 -1.07 33.35 -19.05
CA MET A 15 -0.91 32.03 -19.68
C MET A 15 -1.84 31.00 -19.04
N LEU A 16 -3.14 31.13 -19.28
CA LEU A 16 -4.08 30.01 -19.14
C LEU A 16 -5.27 30.25 -20.05
N LYS A 17 -5.04 29.99 -21.34
CA LYS A 17 -6.08 29.82 -22.36
C LYS A 17 -5.63 28.73 -23.31
N CYS A 18 -5.59 27.49 -22.80
CA CYS A 18 -5.71 26.31 -23.65
C CYS A 18 -7.18 25.90 -23.64
N SER A 19 -7.92 26.38 -24.64
CA SER A 19 -9.24 25.86 -24.99
C SER A 19 -9.06 24.48 -25.58
N PHE A 20 -9.50 23.44 -24.87
CA PHE A 20 -9.69 22.11 -25.45
C PHE A 20 -10.99 22.12 -26.26
N PRO A 21 -10.99 21.81 -27.56
CA PRO A 21 -12.24 21.62 -28.28
C PRO A 21 -12.81 20.26 -27.90
N VAL A 22 -13.92 20.28 -27.16
CA VAL A 22 -14.78 19.11 -26.95
C VAL A 22 -15.43 18.79 -28.30
N GLY A 23 -14.94 17.73 -28.94
CA GLY A 23 -15.57 17.13 -30.12
C GLY A 23 -16.90 16.50 -29.72
N LEU A 24 -18.00 17.20 -30.01
CA LEU A 24 -19.36 16.74 -29.89
C LEU A 24 -19.59 15.56 -30.86
N ARG A 25 -19.50 14.32 -30.37
CA ARG A 25 -19.96 13.14 -31.11
C ARG A 25 -21.34 12.74 -30.59
N ALA A 26 -22.35 13.19 -31.31
CA ALA A 26 -23.73 12.75 -31.15
C ALA A 26 -23.83 11.24 -31.41
N SER A 27 -24.35 10.49 -30.44
CA SER A 27 -25.00 9.21 -30.68
C SER A 27 -26.34 9.22 -29.97
N ARG A 28 -27.37 9.46 -30.77
CA ARG A 28 -28.79 9.49 -30.47
C ARG A 28 -29.32 8.07 -30.60
N THR A 29 -29.81 7.50 -29.51
CA THR A 29 -30.94 6.55 -29.53
C THR A 29 -31.52 6.46 -28.13
N ASP A 30 -32.66 7.12 -27.97
CA ASP A 30 -33.62 7.01 -26.88
C ASP A 30 -34.19 5.59 -26.79
N THR A 31 -34.27 5.00 -25.60
CA THR A 31 -35.46 4.20 -25.22
C THR A 31 -35.60 4.16 -23.70
N LEU A 32 -36.36 5.12 -23.17
CA LEU A 32 -37.00 5.03 -21.86
C LEU A 32 -38.24 4.13 -21.99
N SER A 33 -38.37 3.12 -21.14
CA SER A 33 -39.68 2.58 -20.78
C SER A 33 -39.70 2.05 -19.36
N LEU A 34 -40.05 2.95 -18.43
CA LEU A 34 -40.51 2.63 -17.10
C LEU A 34 -42.02 2.40 -17.19
N LYS A 35 -42.50 1.18 -16.90
CA LYS A 35 -43.92 0.95 -16.59
C LYS A 35 -44.06 -0.15 -15.54
N MET A 36 -44.35 0.30 -14.31
CA MET A 36 -45.18 -0.42 -13.36
C MET A 36 -46.60 -0.52 -13.94
N SER A 37 -47.23 -1.68 -13.82
CA SER A 37 -48.69 -1.77 -13.86
C SER A 37 -49.15 -2.82 -12.86
N LEU A 38 -49.87 -2.33 -11.87
CA LEU A 38 -50.57 -3.02 -10.80
C LEU A 38 -52.06 -3.00 -11.18
N GLN A 39 -52.66 -4.15 -11.47
CA GLN A 39 -54.12 -4.36 -11.43
C GLN A 39 -54.40 -5.87 -11.56
N GLN A 40 -54.78 -6.63 -10.51
CA GLN A 40 -56.11 -6.76 -9.90
C GLN A 40 -57.20 -7.25 -10.87
N ASN A 41 -57.51 -8.55 -10.89
CA ASN A 41 -58.62 -9.15 -10.13
C ASN A 41 -59.18 -10.48 -10.70
N PHE A 42 -59.78 -11.25 -9.77
CA PHE A 42 -60.84 -12.27 -9.91
C PHE A 42 -60.49 -13.73 -10.27
N SER A 43 -60.45 -14.55 -9.21
CA SER A 43 -60.86 -15.97 -9.17
C SER A 43 -62.39 -16.10 -9.29
N PRO A 44 -62.99 -17.30 -9.50
CA PRO A 44 -63.36 -18.14 -8.34
C PRO A 44 -63.46 -19.69 -8.55
N PHE A 45 -63.09 -20.44 -7.48
CA PHE A 45 -63.83 -21.59 -6.88
C PHE A 45 -63.64 -23.06 -7.41
N PRO A 46 -63.98 -24.12 -6.63
CA PRO A 46 -63.01 -25.09 -6.09
C PRO A 46 -63.46 -26.59 -6.17
N ARG A 47 -62.70 -27.54 -5.59
CA ARG A 47 -63.19 -28.58 -4.62
C ARG A 47 -62.11 -29.61 -4.21
N PRO A 48 -62.34 -30.36 -3.11
CA PRO A 48 -61.32 -30.90 -2.20
C PRO A 48 -61.31 -32.44 -2.14
N TRP A 49 -60.44 -33.01 -1.29
CA TRP A 49 -60.70 -34.13 -0.34
C TRP A 49 -59.35 -34.50 0.36
N LEU A 50 -59.17 -34.23 1.66
CA LEU A 50 -59.39 -35.12 2.83
C LEU A 50 -58.33 -36.24 2.99
N SER A 51 -57.41 -36.07 3.95
CA SER A 51 -57.29 -36.85 5.22
C SER A 51 -56.32 -38.05 5.07
N SER A 52 -55.51 -38.55 6.02
CA SER A 52 -55.51 -38.57 7.49
C SER A 52 -54.08 -38.92 8.00
N SER A 53 -53.53 -38.30 9.05
CA SER A 53 -53.44 -38.78 10.45
C SER A 53 -52.30 -39.78 10.81
N PHE A 54 -51.25 -39.23 11.44
CA PHE A 54 -50.40 -39.61 12.62
C PHE A 54 -50.17 -41.09 13.09
N PRO A 55 -49.36 -41.36 14.14
CA PRO A 55 -48.01 -41.91 14.05
C PRO A 55 -47.87 -43.30 14.74
N VAL A 56 -46.78 -44.04 14.52
CA VAL A 56 -46.48 -45.25 15.31
C VAL A 56 -45.01 -45.30 15.70
N TYR A 57 -44.79 -45.35 17.02
CA TYR A 57 -43.56 -45.63 17.72
C TYR A 57 -43.45 -47.14 17.98
N MET A 58 -42.33 -47.78 17.63
CA MET A 58 -41.59 -48.67 18.52
C MET A 58 -40.33 -49.25 17.88
N SER A 59 -39.37 -49.46 18.77
CA SER A 59 -38.00 -49.98 18.65
C SER A 59 -37.85 -51.34 17.96
N LYS A 60 -36.69 -51.56 17.30
CA LYS A 60 -35.73 -52.62 17.69
C LYS A 60 -34.46 -52.67 16.82
N THR A 61 -33.39 -53.06 17.51
CA THR A 61 -32.21 -53.84 17.10
C THR A 61 -31.12 -53.21 16.23
N GLN A 62 -29.98 -53.00 16.90
CA GLN A 62 -28.63 -52.98 16.35
C GLN A 62 -28.38 -54.09 15.32
N CYS A 63 -27.78 -53.72 14.20
CA CYS A 63 -26.87 -54.58 13.45
C CYS A 63 -25.54 -53.85 13.35
N TYR A 64 -24.54 -54.38 14.03
CA TYR A 64 -23.15 -53.99 13.90
C TYR A 64 -22.67 -54.40 12.50
N HIS A 65 -22.63 -53.45 11.56
CA HIS A 65 -21.86 -53.61 10.33
C HIS A 65 -20.46 -53.05 10.57
N THR A 66 -19.52 -53.95 10.82
CA THR A 66 -18.09 -53.67 10.72
C THR A 66 -17.71 -53.56 9.24
N SER A 67 -17.75 -52.34 8.71
CA SER A 67 -17.10 -52.02 7.43
C SER A 67 -15.58 -51.99 7.66
N PRO A 68 -14.76 -52.74 6.89
CA PRO A 68 -13.32 -52.55 6.91
C PRO A 68 -13.03 -51.20 6.24
N CYS A 69 -12.72 -50.19 7.05
CA CYS A 69 -12.14 -48.95 6.56
C CYS A 69 -10.82 -49.28 5.88
N SER A 70 -10.82 -49.33 4.55
CA SER A 70 -9.58 -49.30 3.79
C SER A 70 -8.89 -48.00 4.14
N PHE A 71 -7.80 -48.07 4.90
CA PHE A 71 -6.85 -46.97 5.06
C PHE A 71 -6.23 -46.70 3.69
N LYS A 72 -6.95 -45.93 2.87
CA LYS A 72 -6.35 -45.23 1.75
C LYS A 72 -5.43 -44.21 2.42
N LYS A 73 -4.15 -44.57 2.49
CA LYS A 73 -3.06 -43.72 2.95
C LYS A 73 -3.05 -42.52 2.01
N GLU A 74 -3.86 -41.53 2.33
CA GLU A 74 -3.81 -40.21 1.74
C GLU A 74 -2.37 -39.76 1.99
N LYS A 75 -1.57 -39.75 0.92
CA LYS A 75 -0.31 -39.04 0.94
C LYS A 75 -0.72 -37.62 1.29
N GLN A 76 -0.53 -37.23 2.54
CA GLN A 76 -0.47 -35.83 2.93
C GLN A 76 0.55 -35.20 1.98
N ALA A 77 0.05 -34.62 0.89
CA ALA A 77 0.80 -33.67 0.13
C ALA A 77 1.06 -32.55 1.13
N LEU A 78 2.32 -32.44 1.57
CA LEU A 78 2.85 -31.23 2.17
C LEU A 78 2.19 -30.04 1.45
N PRO A 79 1.54 -29.11 2.16
CA PRO A 79 0.93 -27.97 1.49
C PRO A 79 2.03 -27.32 0.67
N ALA A 80 1.80 -27.25 -0.65
CA ALA A 80 2.72 -26.60 -1.57
C ALA A 80 3.08 -25.25 -0.93
N ARG A 81 4.36 -25.10 -0.58
CA ARG A 81 4.88 -23.93 0.15
C ARG A 81 4.30 -22.70 -0.53
N SER A 82 3.47 -21.94 0.20
CA SER A 82 2.82 -20.77 -0.37
C SER A 82 3.91 -19.92 -1.04
N PRO A 83 3.74 -19.56 -2.32
CA PRO A 83 4.76 -18.80 -3.03
C PRO A 83 5.07 -17.56 -2.21
N SER A 84 6.36 -17.39 -1.87
CA SER A 84 6.79 -16.23 -1.08
C SER A 84 6.41 -14.97 -1.85
N THR A 85 5.95 -13.92 -1.15
CA THR A 85 5.48 -12.68 -1.79
C THR A 85 6.49 -12.14 -2.81
N ILE A 86 7.79 -12.39 -2.62
CA ILE A 86 8.90 -11.98 -3.49
C ILE A 86 8.85 -12.64 -4.89
N SER A 87 8.28 -13.84 -5.02
CA SER A 87 8.18 -14.52 -6.32
C SER A 87 7.39 -13.72 -7.38
N TYR A 88 6.37 -12.97 -6.93
CA TYR A 88 5.52 -12.14 -7.78
C TYR A 88 6.21 -10.90 -8.38
N ILE A 89 7.48 -10.64 -8.06
CA ILE A 89 8.24 -9.52 -8.67
C ILE A 89 8.46 -9.78 -10.16
N THR A 90 8.61 -11.04 -10.55
CA THR A 90 8.80 -11.43 -11.95
C THR A 90 7.57 -11.11 -12.82
N ASP A 91 6.39 -11.03 -12.20
CA ASP A 91 5.12 -10.65 -12.85
C ASP A 91 4.94 -9.13 -12.97
N SER A 92 5.86 -8.33 -12.43
CA SER A 92 5.77 -6.87 -12.44
C SER A 92 5.95 -6.30 -13.86
N PRO A 93 5.16 -5.27 -14.25
CA PRO A 93 5.42 -4.52 -15.47
C PRO A 93 6.85 -3.99 -15.49
N LYS A 94 7.61 -4.30 -16.54
CA LYS A 94 9.02 -3.91 -16.68
C LYS A 94 9.29 -2.42 -16.37
N PRO A 95 8.46 -1.45 -16.84
CA PRO A 95 8.68 -0.05 -16.51
C PRO A 95 8.59 0.24 -15.01
N ALA A 96 7.61 -0.35 -14.33
CA ALA A 96 7.42 -0.15 -12.88
C ALA A 96 8.62 -0.71 -12.11
N LEU A 97 9.13 -1.87 -12.51
CA LEU A 97 10.32 -2.48 -11.94
C LEU A 97 11.55 -1.58 -12.13
N TYR A 98 11.85 -1.14 -13.36
CA TYR A 98 13.04 -0.31 -13.62
C TYR A 98 13.01 1.04 -12.91
N VAL A 99 11.87 1.74 -12.95
CA VAL A 99 11.72 3.03 -12.27
C VAL A 99 11.89 2.88 -10.76
N THR A 100 11.34 1.81 -10.20
CA THR A 100 11.45 1.55 -8.76
C THR A 100 12.87 1.18 -8.35
N LEU A 101 13.58 0.39 -9.15
CA LEU A 101 14.99 0.09 -8.91
C LEU A 101 15.89 1.34 -9.05
N ALA A 102 15.63 2.20 -10.02
CA ALA A 102 16.33 3.48 -10.15
C ALA A 102 16.09 4.37 -8.93
N GLY A 103 14.86 4.36 -8.38
CA GLY A 103 14.52 5.05 -7.15
C GLY A 103 15.24 4.54 -5.89
N LEU A 104 15.92 3.39 -5.93
CA LEU A 104 16.73 2.90 -4.80
C LEU A 104 18.14 3.52 -4.76
N ILE A 105 18.59 4.19 -5.83
CA ILE A 105 19.93 4.76 -5.92
C ILE A 105 20.24 5.70 -4.75
N PRO A 106 19.38 6.68 -4.38
CA PRO A 106 19.70 7.59 -3.28
C PRO A 106 19.62 6.95 -1.89
N PHE A 107 19.08 5.73 -1.77
CA PHE A 107 19.21 4.93 -0.55
C PHE A 107 20.59 4.26 -0.48
N VAL A 108 21.04 3.62 -1.56
CA VAL A 108 22.22 2.73 -1.57
C VAL A 108 23.53 3.47 -1.79
N ALA A 109 23.53 4.52 -2.61
CA ALA A 109 24.75 5.24 -2.96
C ALA A 109 25.45 5.87 -1.73
N PRO A 110 24.76 6.56 -0.80
CA PRO A 110 25.43 7.19 0.34
C PRO A 110 26.23 6.21 1.24
N PRO A 111 25.66 5.09 1.74
CA PRO A 111 26.43 4.15 2.55
C PRO A 111 27.50 3.42 1.77
N LEU A 112 27.29 3.16 0.47
CA LEU A 112 28.31 2.55 -0.38
C LEU A 112 29.54 3.47 -0.52
N VAL A 113 29.31 4.77 -0.76
CA VAL A 113 30.39 5.77 -0.82
C VAL A 113 31.14 5.83 0.53
N MET A 114 30.43 5.90 1.65
CA MET A 114 31.06 5.95 2.98
C MET A 114 31.85 4.68 3.31
N LEU A 115 31.39 3.51 2.83
CA LEU A 115 32.11 2.25 2.99
C LEU A 115 33.41 2.24 2.17
N MET A 116 33.35 2.73 0.93
CA MET A 116 34.53 2.81 0.05
C MET A 116 35.57 3.80 0.55
N THR A 117 35.13 4.96 1.07
CA THR A 117 36.03 5.97 1.66
C THR A 117 36.44 5.66 3.10
N LYS A 118 35.87 4.60 3.70
CA LYS A 118 36.10 4.20 5.10
C LYS A 118 35.96 5.36 6.07
N THR A 119 35.01 6.25 5.81
CA THR A 119 34.80 7.47 6.58
C THR A 119 33.31 7.76 6.66
N TYR A 120 32.82 8.06 7.87
CA TYR A 120 31.46 8.55 8.04
C TYR A 120 31.36 10.01 7.59
N ILE A 121 30.44 10.28 6.66
CA ILE A 121 30.22 11.60 6.07
C ILE A 121 28.79 12.05 6.43
N PRO A 122 28.61 12.95 7.42
CA PRO A 122 27.29 13.34 7.93
C PRO A 122 26.33 13.86 6.86
N ILE A 123 26.85 14.63 5.88
CA ILE A 123 26.03 15.17 4.79
C ILE A 123 25.45 14.06 3.91
N LEU A 124 26.19 12.98 3.66
CA LEU A 124 25.69 11.83 2.89
C LEU A 124 24.58 11.11 3.66
N ALA A 125 24.77 10.86 4.95
CA ALA A 125 23.74 10.27 5.80
C ALA A 125 22.49 11.18 5.90
N PHE A 126 22.66 12.50 5.93
CA PHE A 126 21.54 13.46 5.89
C PHE A 126 20.79 13.39 4.56
N THR A 127 21.49 13.39 3.42
CA THR A 127 20.83 13.27 2.10
C THR A 127 20.06 11.96 1.95
N GLN A 128 20.61 10.86 2.47
CA GLN A 128 19.93 9.56 2.50
C GLN A 128 18.66 9.60 3.36
N MET A 129 18.74 10.19 4.55
CA MET A 129 17.60 10.38 5.46
C MET A 129 16.53 11.25 4.81
N ALA A 130 16.91 12.40 4.24
CA ALA A 130 16.00 13.34 3.59
C ALA A 130 15.28 12.69 2.39
N TYR A 131 16.00 11.88 1.61
CA TYR A 131 15.39 11.10 0.54
C TYR A 131 14.41 10.05 1.09
N GLY A 132 14.80 9.32 2.13
CA GLY A 132 13.94 8.34 2.79
C GLY A 132 12.66 8.94 3.37
N ALA A 133 12.75 10.11 4.00
CA ALA A 133 11.59 10.87 4.47
C ALA A 133 10.70 11.31 3.30
N SER A 134 11.28 11.87 2.23
CA SER A 134 10.54 12.28 1.03
C SER A 134 9.81 11.10 0.37
N PHE A 135 10.50 9.95 0.24
CA PHE A 135 9.91 8.71 -0.28
C PHE A 135 8.77 8.22 0.61
N LEU A 136 8.95 8.25 1.93
CA LEU A 136 7.92 7.87 2.90
C LEU A 136 6.68 8.76 2.80
N SER A 137 6.84 10.07 2.64
CA SER A 137 5.73 11.00 2.39
C SER A 137 5.00 10.67 1.07
N PHE A 138 5.74 10.30 0.02
CA PHE A 138 5.17 9.88 -1.25
C PHE A 138 4.33 8.60 -1.13
N LEU A 139 4.69 7.66 -0.25
CA LEU A 139 3.88 6.46 0.04
C LEU A 139 2.46 6.82 0.51
N GLY A 140 2.32 7.88 1.30
CA GLY A 140 1.00 8.40 1.68
C GLY A 140 0.17 8.82 0.45
N GLY A 141 0.77 9.54 -0.50
CA GLY A 141 0.08 10.02 -1.70
C GLY A 141 -0.42 8.91 -2.64
N ILE A 142 0.30 7.79 -2.71
CA ILE A 142 -0.08 6.64 -3.56
C ILE A 142 -1.46 6.10 -3.22
N ARG A 143 -1.84 6.16 -1.94
CA ARG A 143 -3.13 5.68 -1.45
C ARG A 143 -4.30 6.49 -2.01
N TRP A 144 -4.14 7.81 -2.11
CA TRP A 144 -5.10 8.68 -2.77
C TRP A 144 -5.22 8.31 -4.25
N GLY A 145 -4.09 8.07 -4.93
CA GLY A 145 -4.08 7.66 -6.33
C GLY A 145 -4.81 6.34 -6.60
N PHE A 146 -4.81 5.39 -5.65
CA PHE A 146 -5.54 4.14 -5.79
C PHE A 146 -7.03 4.25 -5.45
N ALA A 147 -7.42 5.13 -4.52
CA ALA A 147 -8.80 5.24 -4.04
C ALA A 147 -9.70 6.16 -4.89
N LEU A 148 -9.13 7.11 -5.63
CA LEU A 148 -9.87 8.11 -6.41
C LEU A 148 -10.55 7.58 -7.70
N PRO A 149 -9.98 6.63 -8.46
CA PRO A 149 -10.62 6.14 -9.68
C PRO A 149 -12.00 5.52 -9.43
N GLU A 150 -12.96 5.81 -10.31
CA GLU A 150 -14.30 5.22 -10.26
C GLU A 150 -14.23 3.69 -10.39
N GLY A 151 -14.95 2.99 -9.52
CA GLY A 151 -14.91 1.52 -9.48
C GLY A 151 -13.66 0.93 -8.82
N SER A 152 -12.82 1.74 -8.17
CA SER A 152 -11.70 1.22 -7.39
C SER A 152 -12.16 0.22 -6.33
N PRO A 153 -11.46 -0.93 -6.15
CA PRO A 153 -11.74 -1.86 -5.06
C PRO A 153 -11.58 -1.23 -3.67
N ALA A 154 -10.80 -0.16 -3.57
CA ALA A 154 -10.59 0.60 -2.35
C ALA A 154 -11.44 1.87 -2.39
N LYS A 155 -12.55 1.86 -1.64
CA LYS A 155 -13.42 3.03 -1.51
C LYS A 155 -12.67 4.17 -0.80
N PRO A 156 -12.96 5.45 -1.13
CA PRO A 156 -12.41 6.62 -0.44
C PRO A 156 -13.03 6.81 0.96
N ASP A 157 -12.99 5.76 1.77
CA ASP A 157 -13.49 5.77 3.14
C ASP A 157 -12.53 6.56 4.04
N TYR A 158 -13.07 7.21 5.08
CA TYR A 158 -12.27 8.05 5.99
C TYR A 158 -11.07 7.31 6.58
N LEU A 159 -11.25 6.05 7.01
CA LEU A 159 -10.17 5.23 7.57
C LEU A 159 -9.10 4.90 6.52
N ASN A 160 -9.53 4.67 5.27
CA ASN A 160 -8.63 4.38 4.16
C ASN A 160 -7.78 5.63 3.83
N LEU A 161 -8.39 6.82 3.75
CA LEU A 161 -7.65 8.04 3.48
C LEU A 161 -6.81 8.52 4.68
N ALA A 162 -7.34 8.45 5.90
CA ALA A 162 -6.64 8.92 7.10
C ALA A 162 -5.34 8.12 7.37
N SER A 163 -5.33 6.83 7.04
CA SER A 163 -4.11 6.02 7.16
C SER A 163 -2.99 6.42 6.18
N SER A 164 -3.29 7.24 5.16
CA SER A 164 -2.27 7.85 4.30
C SER A 164 -1.47 8.94 5.00
N ILE A 165 -1.97 9.46 6.13
CA ILE A 165 -1.36 10.57 6.85
C ILE A 165 -0.23 10.07 7.75
N ALA A 166 -0.28 8.81 8.20
CA ALA A 166 0.76 8.24 9.05
C ALA A 166 2.17 8.34 8.43
N PRO A 167 2.44 7.90 7.19
CA PRO A 167 3.74 8.08 6.53
C PRO A 167 4.20 9.54 6.46
N LEU A 168 3.26 10.47 6.19
CA LEU A 168 3.54 11.91 6.15
C LEU A 168 3.99 12.44 7.51
N PHE A 169 3.32 12.05 8.61
CA PHE A 169 3.72 12.46 9.95
C PHE A 169 5.11 11.96 10.33
N PHE A 170 5.44 10.70 10.03
CA PHE A 170 6.79 10.18 10.28
C PHE A 170 7.86 10.93 9.47
N SER A 171 7.58 11.24 8.20
CA SER A 171 8.47 12.04 7.37
C SER A 171 8.67 13.44 7.95
N TRP A 172 7.59 14.13 8.31
CA TRP A 172 7.65 15.48 8.87
C TRP A 172 8.41 15.49 10.19
N PHE A 173 8.13 14.53 11.07
CA PHE A 173 8.81 14.39 12.35
C PHE A 173 10.31 14.11 12.18
N ALA A 174 10.71 13.26 11.23
CA ALA A 174 12.11 12.99 10.93
C ALA A 174 12.89 14.26 10.54
N PHE A 175 12.26 15.18 9.80
CA PHE A 175 12.87 16.47 9.49
C PHE A 175 12.99 17.38 10.73
N LEU A 176 11.98 17.39 11.62
CA LEU A 176 12.04 18.17 12.86
C LEU A 176 13.19 17.75 13.77
N ILE A 177 13.50 16.46 13.82
CA ILE A 177 14.61 15.92 14.63
C ILE A 177 15.89 15.69 13.83
N SER A 178 16.03 16.32 12.65
CA SER A 178 17.14 16.06 11.74
C SER A 178 18.53 16.41 12.29
N GLU A 179 18.61 17.32 13.28
CA GLU A 179 19.83 17.58 14.05
C GLU A 179 20.38 16.31 14.71
N ARG A 180 19.47 15.44 15.16
CA ARG A 180 19.77 14.13 15.72
C ARG A 180 19.60 13.07 14.64
N LEU A 181 20.49 13.09 13.65
CA LEU A 181 20.35 12.31 12.43
C LEU A 181 20.10 10.80 12.66
N SER A 182 20.69 10.22 13.70
CA SER A 182 20.43 8.82 14.07
C SER A 182 18.98 8.57 14.47
N GLU A 183 18.39 9.45 15.28
CA GLU A 183 16.99 9.37 15.69
C GLU A 183 16.08 9.59 14.47
N ALA A 184 16.39 10.58 13.63
CA ALA A 184 15.66 10.84 12.38
C ALA A 184 15.62 9.63 11.45
N ILE A 185 16.75 8.94 11.25
CA ILE A 185 16.82 7.72 10.43
C ILE A 185 15.95 6.60 11.04
N VAL A 186 16.00 6.39 12.36
CA VAL A 186 15.15 5.40 13.04
C VAL A 186 13.67 5.73 12.84
N THR A 187 13.27 7.00 12.96
CA THR A 187 11.90 7.44 12.68
C THR A 187 11.48 7.10 11.25
N VAL A 188 12.34 7.31 10.26
CA VAL A 188 12.07 6.96 8.86
C VAL A 188 11.89 5.45 8.67
N ILE A 189 12.76 4.62 9.29
CA ILE A 189 12.63 3.16 9.24
C ILE A 189 11.31 2.70 9.87
N MET A 190 10.97 3.22 11.05
CA MET A 190 9.71 2.92 11.73
C MET A 190 8.51 3.30 10.87
N GLY A 191 8.52 4.50 10.28
CA GLY A 191 7.48 4.95 9.38
C GLY A 191 7.33 4.07 8.14
N MET A 192 8.45 3.62 7.53
CA MET A 192 8.41 2.67 6.42
C MET A 192 7.83 1.31 6.82
N GLY A 193 8.17 0.79 8.01
CA GLY A 193 7.60 -0.45 8.54
C GLY A 193 6.09 -0.34 8.76
N ILE A 194 5.63 0.77 9.34
CA ILE A 194 4.20 1.06 9.55
C ILE A 194 3.47 1.20 8.21
N ALA A 195 4.06 1.92 7.24
CA ALA A 195 3.49 2.05 5.90
C ALA A 195 3.33 0.68 5.23
N LEU A 196 4.37 -0.15 5.27
CA LEU A 196 4.34 -1.52 4.73
C LEU A 196 3.27 -2.37 5.42
N HIS A 197 3.21 -2.33 6.75
CA HIS A 197 2.18 -3.04 7.52
C HIS A 197 0.77 -2.60 7.08
N HIS A 198 0.51 -1.30 6.97
CA HIS A 198 -0.79 -0.82 6.50
C HIS A 198 -1.11 -1.24 5.07
N GLU A 199 -0.13 -1.32 4.16
CA GLU A 199 -0.33 -1.83 2.80
C GLU A 199 -0.76 -3.30 2.78
N PHE A 200 -0.23 -4.14 3.67
CA PHE A 200 -0.61 -5.56 3.75
C PHE A 200 -1.97 -5.79 4.42
N PHE A 201 -2.21 -5.16 5.57
CA PHE A 201 -3.36 -5.45 6.40
C PHE A 201 -4.62 -4.69 6.01
N VAL A 202 -4.48 -3.48 5.45
CA VAL A 202 -5.63 -2.63 5.15
C VAL A 202 -6.03 -2.74 3.67
N LEU A 203 -5.17 -3.27 2.79
CA LEU A 203 -5.44 -3.39 1.35
C LEU A 203 -5.18 -4.79 0.78
N PRO A 204 -6.15 -5.73 0.90
CA PRO A 204 -6.08 -6.98 0.16
C PRO A 204 -6.09 -6.77 -1.36
N HIS A 205 -6.62 -5.64 -1.84
CA HIS A 205 -6.92 -5.41 -3.26
C HIS A 205 -5.75 -4.93 -4.15
N TYR A 206 -4.56 -4.64 -3.62
CA TYR A 206 -3.42 -4.36 -4.49
C TYR A 206 -2.97 -5.63 -5.23
N PRO A 207 -2.52 -5.50 -6.49
CA PRO A 207 -1.97 -6.64 -7.21
C PRO A 207 -0.71 -7.16 -6.49
N ASN A 208 -0.52 -8.48 -6.49
CA ASN A 208 0.54 -9.13 -5.73
C ASN A 208 1.94 -8.65 -6.13
N TRP A 209 2.18 -8.36 -7.41
CA TRP A 209 3.46 -7.82 -7.89
C TRP A 209 3.82 -6.48 -7.24
N PHE A 210 2.82 -5.63 -6.97
CA PHE A 210 3.04 -4.32 -6.36
C PHE A 210 3.38 -4.47 -4.87
N LYS A 211 2.67 -5.34 -4.15
CA LYS A 211 3.00 -5.68 -2.75
C LYS A 211 4.41 -6.25 -2.63
N ALA A 212 4.78 -7.14 -3.55
CA ALA A 212 6.12 -7.72 -3.62
C ALA A 212 7.21 -6.66 -3.82
N LEU A 213 6.97 -5.74 -4.75
CA LEU A 213 7.87 -4.63 -5.04
C LEU A 213 8.04 -3.72 -3.81
N ARG A 214 6.94 -3.42 -3.10
CA ARG A 214 6.97 -2.64 -1.86
C ARG A 214 7.79 -3.29 -0.76
N VAL A 215 7.66 -4.60 -0.57
CA VAL A 215 8.47 -5.37 0.38
C VAL A 215 9.94 -5.27 0.03
N VAL A 216 10.32 -5.49 -1.23
CA VAL A 216 11.73 -5.45 -1.61
C VAL A 216 12.33 -4.05 -1.47
N VAL A 217 11.62 -3.00 -1.87
CA VAL A 217 12.10 -1.62 -1.72
C VAL A 217 12.29 -1.26 -0.24
N THR A 218 11.29 -1.56 0.60
CA THR A 218 11.36 -1.24 2.04
C THR A 218 12.47 -2.03 2.73
N LEU A 219 12.67 -3.31 2.38
CA LEU A 219 13.79 -4.10 2.87
C LEU A 219 15.14 -3.50 2.44
N LEU A 220 15.33 -3.23 1.15
CA LEU A 220 16.59 -2.67 0.63
C LEU A 220 16.90 -1.29 1.23
N ALA A 221 15.88 -0.42 1.37
CA ALA A 221 16.03 0.87 2.03
C ALA A 221 16.43 0.72 3.50
N THR A 222 15.78 -0.21 4.23
CA THR A 222 16.08 -0.49 5.64
C THR A 222 17.50 -1.03 5.80
N PHE A 223 17.91 -2.01 4.99
CA PHE A 223 19.28 -2.52 5.00
C PHE A 223 20.30 -1.41 4.73
N SER A 224 20.01 -0.51 3.78
CA SER A 224 20.89 0.61 3.48
C SER A 224 21.06 1.57 4.68
N PHE A 225 19.98 1.86 5.41
CA PHE A 225 20.08 2.64 6.64
C PHE A 225 20.84 1.90 7.75
N ILE A 226 20.66 0.59 7.88
CA ILE A 226 21.44 -0.23 8.83
C ILE A 226 22.93 -0.15 8.47
N THR A 227 23.31 -0.27 7.19
CA THR A 227 24.70 -0.09 6.76
C THR A 227 25.24 1.29 7.16
N THR A 228 24.41 2.32 7.08
CA THR A 228 24.79 3.68 7.50
C THR A 228 25.08 3.77 8.99
N PHE A 229 24.26 3.11 9.83
CA PHE A 229 24.55 3.00 11.27
C PHE A 229 25.83 2.24 11.55
N VAL A 230 26.04 1.11 10.86
CA VAL A 230 27.26 0.31 11.01
C VAL A 230 28.49 1.15 10.65
N VAL A 231 28.46 1.86 9.52
CA VAL A 231 29.54 2.78 9.12
C VAL A 231 29.78 3.86 10.18
N LYS A 232 28.73 4.50 10.70
CA LYS A 232 28.84 5.49 11.78
C LYS A 232 29.49 4.91 13.04
N SER A 233 29.18 3.66 13.38
CA SER A 233 29.73 2.99 14.57
C SER A 233 31.20 2.61 14.41
N ILE A 234 31.63 2.23 13.19
CA ILE A 234 33.00 1.84 12.88
C ILE A 234 33.90 3.08 12.70
N PHE A 235 33.36 4.13 12.06
CA PHE A 235 34.08 5.36 11.74
C PHE A 235 33.41 6.54 12.47
N PRO A 236 33.57 6.66 13.79
CA PRO A 236 32.97 7.76 14.52
C PRO A 236 33.43 9.10 13.94
N GLU A 237 32.49 10.03 13.85
CA GLU A 237 32.76 11.39 13.42
C GLU A 237 33.90 11.95 14.26
N LYS A 238 34.99 12.37 13.61
CA LYS A 238 36.09 13.06 14.29
C LYS A 238 35.52 14.37 14.83
N GLY A 239 35.17 14.39 16.11
CA GLY A 239 34.49 15.51 16.72
C GLY A 239 35.26 16.80 16.47
N HIS A 240 34.61 17.75 15.80
CA HIS A 240 35.03 19.13 15.86
C HIS A 240 34.74 19.61 17.28
N LYS A 241 35.71 19.47 18.19
CA LYS A 241 35.68 20.18 19.46
C LYS A 241 35.58 21.67 19.11
N ARG A 242 34.46 22.32 19.42
CA ARG A 242 34.47 23.78 19.54
C ARG A 242 35.46 24.10 20.67
N PRO A 243 36.55 24.86 20.41
CA PRO A 243 37.10 25.65 21.50
C PRO A 243 36.02 26.65 21.93
N ASP A 244 36.03 27.06 23.19
CA ASP A 244 35.16 28.07 23.80
C ASP A 244 33.95 27.51 24.58
N GLN A 245 34.28 26.89 25.72
CA GLN A 245 33.69 27.29 26.99
C GLN A 245 34.83 27.42 28.00
N VAL A 246 35.27 28.67 28.19
CA VAL A 246 36.02 29.16 29.36
C VAL A 246 35.03 29.94 30.22
#